data_AF-D7LF19-F1
#
_entry.id   AF-D7LF19-F1
#
_cell.length_a   1.000
_cell.length_b   1.000
_cell.length_c   1.000
_cell.angle_alpha   90.00
_cell.angle_beta   90.00
_cell.angle_gamma   90.00
#
_symmetry.space_group_name_H-M   'P 1'
#
loop_
_entity.id
_entity.type
_entity.pdbx_description
1 polymer ?
#
loop_
_entity_poly.entity_id
_entity_poly.type
_entity_poly.pdbx_seq_one_letter_code
_entity_poly.pdbx_strand_id
1 'polypeptide(L)'
;IFPVCLDDVDWAIIMGIVANQLDHDTIEEALLQLKHQPIGAAVAMFFPEYNEIGENIYRGPVLQRSRLVGLHAVSLVAADEENGEKYVVARSSHGDKFGKNGYMKISIDIMLVYVPTPGEEINTKANTYFAEPSPLLRRFSYPRLLSREEEERRKKRHGASKLN
;
A
#
# COMPACT_ATOMS: atom_id res chain seq x y z
N ILE A 1 6.83 28.84 -4.27
CA ILE A 1 5.64 29.12 -5.10
C ILE A 1 4.92 27.79 -5.22
N PHE A 2 3.84 27.60 -4.46
CA PHE A 2 3.01 26.40 -4.61
C PHE A 2 2.17 26.54 -5.90
N PRO A 3 1.89 25.45 -6.61
CA PRO A 3 1.07 25.51 -7.81
C PRO A 3 -0.36 25.96 -7.47
N VAL A 4 -0.93 26.81 -8.34
CA VAL A 4 -2.26 27.45 -8.20
C VAL A 4 -3.41 26.45 -7.96
N CYS A 5 -3.22 25.16 -8.29
CA CYS A 5 -4.20 24.10 -8.03
C CYS A 5 -4.34 23.70 -6.55
N LEU A 6 -3.52 24.26 -5.65
CA LEU A 6 -3.53 23.95 -4.22
C LEU A 6 -4.13 25.07 -3.36
N ASP A 7 -4.55 26.18 -3.97
CA ASP A 7 -5.01 27.38 -3.27
C ASP A 7 -6.40 27.21 -2.66
N ASP A 8 -7.25 26.36 -3.25
CA ASP A 8 -8.61 26.05 -2.76
C ASP A 8 -8.65 24.80 -1.86
N VAL A 9 -7.50 24.20 -1.58
CA VAL A 9 -7.41 23.04 -0.70
C VAL A 9 -7.36 23.53 0.74
N ASP A 10 -8.44 23.30 1.51
CA ASP A 10 -8.35 23.38 2.96
C ASP A 10 -7.52 22.20 3.47
N TRP A 11 -6.22 22.42 3.54
CA TRP A 11 -5.25 21.44 4.01
C TRP A 11 -5.53 20.98 5.45
N ALA A 12 -6.25 21.76 6.27
CA ALA A 12 -6.64 21.34 7.62
C ALA A 12 -7.82 20.33 7.60
N ILE A 13 -8.66 20.38 6.56
CA ILE A 13 -9.77 19.43 6.35
C ILE A 13 -9.30 18.17 5.62
N ILE A 14 -8.46 18.29 4.59
CA ILE A 14 -7.93 17.12 3.85
C ILE A 14 -6.93 16.33 4.71
N MET A 15 -6.11 17.03 5.50
CA MET A 15 -5.13 16.44 6.37
C MET A 15 -5.54 16.76 7.80
N GLY A 16 -6.52 16.08 8.41
CA GLY A 16 -6.62 16.11 9.88
C GLY A 16 -5.21 15.92 10.43
N ILE A 17 -4.61 16.98 10.98
CA ILE A 17 -3.19 17.31 10.76
C ILE A 17 -2.32 16.05 10.83
N VAL A 18 -1.82 15.58 9.67
CA VAL A 18 -0.97 14.38 9.66
C VAL A 18 0.29 14.72 10.44
N ALA A 19 0.41 14.09 11.60
CA ALA A 19 1.52 14.27 12.51
C ALA A 19 2.79 13.70 11.86
N ASN A 20 2.71 12.45 11.40
CA ASN A 20 3.75 11.67 10.74
C ASN A 20 3.12 10.51 9.95
N GLN A 21 3.89 9.96 9.00
CA GLN A 21 3.63 8.63 8.43
C GLN A 21 4.25 7.59 9.36
N LEU A 22 3.47 6.58 9.74
CA LEU A 22 3.98 5.44 10.48
C LEU A 22 4.10 4.27 9.53
N ASP A 23 5.28 3.65 9.51
CA ASP A 23 5.55 2.45 8.74
C ASP A 23 5.39 1.22 9.64
N HIS A 24 4.80 0.16 9.09
CA HIS A 24 4.74 -1.15 9.71
C HIS A 24 5.58 -2.14 8.91
N ASP A 25 6.35 -2.95 9.63
CA ASP A 25 7.23 -3.95 9.03
C ASP A 25 6.45 -5.23 8.65
N THR A 26 5.28 -5.45 9.24
CA THR A 26 4.51 -6.70 9.11
C THR A 26 3.07 -6.47 8.65
N ILE A 27 2.50 -7.51 8.03
CA ILE A 27 1.12 -7.48 7.55
C ILE A 27 0.12 -7.54 8.71
N GLU A 28 0.48 -8.21 9.80
CA GLU A 28 -0.34 -8.36 10.99
C GLU A 28 -0.63 -7.01 11.65
N GLU A 29 0.39 -6.17 11.82
CA GLU A 29 0.24 -4.82 12.35
C GLU A 29 -0.61 -3.94 11.41
N ALA A 30 -0.36 -4.04 10.10
CA ALA A 30 -1.15 -3.33 9.11
C ALA A 30 -2.63 -3.73 9.16
N LEU A 31 -2.94 -5.03 9.33
CA LEU A 31 -4.31 -5.55 9.45
C LEU A 31 -4.99 -5.11 10.75
N LEU A 32 -4.24 -5.00 11.86
CA LEU A 32 -4.78 -4.44 13.10
C LEU A 32 -5.20 -2.98 12.90
N GLN A 33 -4.36 -2.19 12.24
CA GLN A 33 -4.65 -0.78 11.97
C GLN A 33 -5.73 -0.56 10.90
N LEU A 34 -5.86 -1.50 9.96
CA LEU A 34 -6.87 -1.47 8.90
C LEU A 34 -8.30 -1.40 9.45
N LYS A 35 -8.53 -1.88 10.68
CA LYS A 35 -9.82 -1.77 11.38
C LYS A 35 -10.23 -0.31 11.66
N HIS A 36 -9.28 0.61 11.68
CA HIS A 36 -9.50 2.01 12.03
C HIS A 36 -9.48 2.90 10.80
N GLN A 37 -8.60 2.62 9.83
CA GLN A 37 -8.42 3.45 8.65
C GLN A 37 -7.70 2.71 7.51
N PRO A 38 -7.78 3.21 6.26
CA PRO A 38 -7.04 2.64 5.14
C PRO A 38 -5.53 2.68 5.35
N ILE A 39 -4.85 1.66 4.82
CA ILE A 39 -3.38 1.51 4.89
C ILE A 39 -2.80 1.61 3.49
N GLY A 40 -1.81 2.48 3.29
CA GLY A 40 -0.98 2.47 2.08
C GLY A 40 -0.07 1.25 2.08
N ALA A 41 0.06 0.55 0.97
CA ALA A 41 0.97 -0.57 0.81
C ALA A 41 1.54 -0.61 -0.62
N ALA A 42 2.60 -1.38 -0.82
CA ALA A 42 3.15 -1.69 -2.13
C ALA A 42 2.90 -3.16 -2.47
N VAL A 43 2.23 -3.43 -3.59
CA VAL A 43 1.99 -4.79 -4.12
C VAL A 43 3.00 -5.11 -5.22
N ALA A 44 3.53 -6.34 -5.23
CA ALA A 44 4.37 -6.82 -6.32
C ALA A 44 3.53 -7.17 -7.56
N MET A 45 3.87 -6.55 -8.70
CA MET A 45 3.20 -6.76 -9.98
C MET A 45 3.89 -7.85 -10.79
N PHE A 46 3.18 -8.95 -11.01
CA PHE A 46 3.55 -10.04 -11.89
C PHE A 46 2.64 -10.02 -13.11
N PHE A 47 3.24 -9.99 -14.30
CA PHE A 47 2.50 -9.96 -15.56
C PHE A 47 2.54 -11.33 -16.23
N PRO A 48 1.42 -11.79 -16.83
CA PRO A 48 0.21 -11.00 -17.13
C PRO A 48 -0.84 -10.90 -16.00
N GLU A 49 -0.69 -11.66 -14.92
CA GLU A 49 -1.73 -11.85 -13.89
C GLU A 49 -2.28 -10.56 -13.30
N TYR A 50 -1.41 -9.59 -13.04
CA TYR A 50 -1.81 -8.31 -12.47
C TYR A 50 -2.79 -7.55 -13.37
N ASN A 51 -2.58 -7.60 -14.69
CA ASN A 51 -3.43 -6.91 -15.67
C ASN A 51 -4.73 -7.68 -15.96
N GLU A 52 -4.70 -9.00 -15.77
CA GLU A 52 -5.79 -9.93 -16.09
C GLU A 52 -6.57 -10.40 -14.86
N ILE A 53 -6.34 -9.78 -13.69
CA ILE A 53 -6.91 -10.22 -12.41
C ILE A 53 -8.45 -10.34 -12.43
N GLY A 54 -9.14 -9.40 -13.08
CA GLY A 54 -10.60 -9.29 -13.02
C GLY A 54 -11.09 -9.20 -11.58
N GLU A 55 -12.09 -9.99 -11.22
CA GLU A 55 -12.62 -10.04 -9.85
C GLU A 55 -11.96 -11.11 -8.95
N ASN A 56 -10.91 -11.78 -9.43
CA ASN A 56 -10.28 -12.90 -8.72
C ASN A 56 -9.32 -12.41 -7.63
N ILE A 57 -8.97 -13.32 -6.70
CA ILE A 57 -7.89 -13.08 -5.73
C ILE A 57 -6.55 -13.16 -6.46
N TYR A 58 -5.77 -12.07 -6.36
CA TYR A 58 -4.42 -12.01 -6.88
C TYR A 58 -3.46 -12.82 -6.01
N ARG A 59 -2.82 -13.82 -6.63
CA ARG A 59 -1.86 -14.73 -5.99
C ARG A 59 -0.42 -14.56 -6.51
N GLY A 60 -0.14 -13.50 -7.27
CA GLY A 60 1.18 -13.27 -7.86
C GLY A 60 1.46 -14.16 -9.08
N PRO A 61 2.69 -14.69 -9.24
CA PRO A 61 3.09 -15.46 -10.41
C PRO A 61 2.56 -16.89 -10.34
N VAL A 62 1.47 -17.18 -11.03
CA VAL A 62 0.88 -18.53 -11.12
C VAL A 62 1.17 -19.19 -12.47
N LEU A 63 1.64 -18.43 -13.45
CA LEU A 63 2.03 -18.93 -14.77
C LEU A 63 3.54 -19.14 -14.87
N GLN A 64 3.98 -20.04 -15.75
CA GLN A 64 5.41 -20.22 -16.02
C GLN A 64 6.03 -18.97 -16.67
N ARG A 65 5.22 -18.20 -17.41
CA ARG A 65 5.66 -16.99 -18.12
C ARG A 65 5.62 -15.72 -17.27
N SER A 66 5.30 -15.83 -15.98
CA SER A 66 5.07 -14.68 -15.12
C SER A 66 6.35 -13.90 -14.89
N ARG A 67 6.25 -12.57 -14.97
CA ARG A 67 7.41 -11.69 -14.83
C ARG A 67 7.13 -10.62 -13.79
N LEU A 68 8.05 -10.49 -12.83
CA LEU A 68 8.05 -9.38 -11.89
C LEU A 68 8.38 -8.07 -12.64
N VAL A 69 7.41 -7.18 -12.73
CA VAL A 69 7.57 -5.87 -13.40
C VAL A 69 8.04 -4.82 -12.41
N GLY A 70 7.55 -4.86 -11.18
CA GLY A 70 7.91 -3.92 -10.12
C GLY A 70 6.94 -3.95 -8.95
N LEU A 71 6.94 -2.87 -8.17
CA LEU A 71 5.97 -2.64 -7.09
C LEU A 71 5.01 -1.53 -7.50
N HIS A 72 3.76 -1.62 -7.05
CA HIS A 72 2.73 -0.59 -7.23
C HIS A 72 2.10 -0.20 -5.89
N ALA A 73 1.91 1.10 -5.67
CA ALA A 73 1.29 1.60 -4.45
C ALA A 73 -0.24 1.44 -4.52
N VAL A 74 -0.83 0.91 -3.47
CA VAL A 74 -2.28 0.69 -3.32
C VAL A 74 -2.74 1.13 -1.93
N SER A 75 -4.05 1.32 -1.77
CA SER A 75 -4.67 1.61 -0.47
C SER A 75 -5.51 0.42 -0.04
N LEU A 76 -5.07 -0.30 0.99
CA LEU A 76 -5.84 -1.38 1.63
C LEU A 76 -7.02 -0.76 2.36
N VAL A 77 -8.21 -1.31 2.15
CA VAL A 77 -9.47 -0.78 2.72
C VAL A 77 -10.27 -1.81 3.52
N ALA A 78 -10.03 -3.10 3.30
CA ALA A 78 -10.69 -4.18 4.02
C ALA A 78 -9.85 -5.46 3.97
N ALA A 79 -10.14 -6.40 4.87
CA ALA A 79 -9.65 -7.77 4.84
C ALA A 79 -10.83 -8.72 5.02
N ASP A 80 -10.81 -9.85 4.32
CA ASP A 80 -11.91 -10.81 4.30
C ASP A 80 -11.39 -12.21 3.92
N GLU A 81 -12.28 -13.20 3.88
CA GLU A 81 -12.00 -14.59 3.53
C GLU A 81 -12.98 -15.10 2.47
N GLU A 82 -12.48 -15.80 1.46
CA GLU A 82 -13.31 -16.42 0.41
C GLU A 82 -12.80 -17.84 0.14
N ASN A 83 -13.68 -18.83 0.30
CA ASN A 83 -13.34 -20.26 0.14
C ASN A 83 -12.12 -20.73 0.97
N GLY A 84 -11.94 -20.17 2.17
CA GLY A 84 -10.83 -20.51 3.07
C GLY A 84 -9.51 -19.79 2.77
N GLU A 85 -9.46 -18.93 1.75
CA GLU A 85 -8.30 -18.08 1.46
C GLU A 85 -8.53 -16.66 1.98
N LYS A 86 -7.57 -16.16 2.74
CA LYS A 86 -7.63 -14.81 3.28
C LYS A 86 -7.05 -13.83 2.29
N TYR A 87 -7.71 -12.68 2.16
CA TYR A 87 -7.29 -11.62 1.25
C TYR A 87 -7.54 -10.24 1.83
N VAL A 88 -6.87 -9.25 1.28
CA VAL A 88 -7.18 -7.84 1.49
C VAL A 88 -7.79 -7.25 0.23
N VAL A 89 -8.72 -6.32 0.41
CA VAL A 89 -9.25 -5.48 -0.67
C VAL A 89 -8.40 -4.22 -0.73
N ALA A 90 -7.86 -3.94 -1.92
CA ALA A 90 -7.02 -2.79 -2.17
C ALA A 90 -7.60 -1.93 -3.29
N ARG A 91 -7.68 -0.62 -3.05
CA ARG A 91 -7.95 0.38 -4.09
C ARG A 91 -6.68 0.65 -4.88
N SER A 92 -6.78 0.54 -6.20
CA SER A 92 -5.70 0.88 -7.14
C SER A 92 -5.87 2.29 -7.70
N SER A 93 -4.82 2.79 -8.36
CA SER A 93 -4.87 4.03 -9.15
C SER A 93 -5.01 3.79 -10.66
N HIS A 94 -5.40 2.59 -11.11
CA HIS A 94 -5.49 2.21 -12.53
C HIS A 94 -6.85 2.52 -13.19
N GLY A 95 -7.70 3.30 -12.52
CA GLY A 95 -9.04 3.62 -12.98
C GLY A 95 -10.06 2.54 -12.61
N ASP A 96 -11.32 2.81 -12.95
CA ASP A 96 -12.50 2.00 -12.62
C ASP A 96 -12.57 0.67 -13.36
N LYS A 97 -11.97 0.58 -14.56
CA LYS A 97 -11.91 -0.65 -15.36
C LYS A 97 -10.91 -1.68 -14.83
N PHE A 98 -10.09 -1.34 -13.84
CA PHE A 98 -9.13 -2.26 -13.25
C PHE A 98 -9.80 -3.09 -12.16
N GLY A 99 -9.63 -4.42 -12.22
CA GLY A 99 -10.22 -5.35 -11.27
C GLY A 99 -11.74 -5.19 -11.18
N LYS A 100 -12.26 -5.02 -9.96
CA LYS A 100 -13.67 -4.71 -9.70
C LYS A 100 -13.82 -3.22 -9.33
N ASN A 101 -14.27 -2.40 -10.27
CA ASN A 101 -14.48 -0.95 -10.06
C ASN A 101 -13.23 -0.21 -9.52
N GLY A 102 -12.04 -0.59 -9.96
CA GLY A 102 -10.76 -0.04 -9.52
C GLY A 102 -10.16 -0.70 -8.28
N TYR A 103 -10.82 -1.72 -7.72
CA TYR A 103 -10.36 -2.49 -6.58
C TYR A 103 -9.86 -3.86 -6.98
N MET A 104 -8.93 -4.40 -6.20
CA MET A 104 -8.41 -5.76 -6.35
C MET A 104 -8.41 -6.49 -5.02
N LYS A 105 -8.63 -7.81 -5.08
CA LYS A 105 -8.40 -8.72 -3.96
C LYS A 105 -6.96 -9.22 -4.03
N ILE A 106 -6.21 -9.15 -2.93
CA ILE A 106 -4.81 -9.61 -2.87
C ILE A 106 -4.69 -10.65 -1.77
N SER A 107 -4.20 -11.84 -2.12
CA SER A 107 -3.98 -12.90 -1.16
C SER A 107 -2.94 -12.49 -0.12
N ILE A 108 -3.21 -12.79 1.14
CA ILE A 108 -2.26 -12.60 2.25
C ILE A 108 -1.60 -13.91 2.69
N ASP A 109 -2.06 -15.04 2.13
CA ASP A 109 -1.53 -16.37 2.44
C ASP A 109 -0.35 -16.76 1.53
N ILE A 110 -0.11 -16.03 0.44
CA ILE A 110 0.95 -16.30 -0.51
C ILE A 110 2.29 -15.70 -0.05
N MET A 111 3.27 -16.58 0.09
CA MET A 111 4.69 -16.25 0.28
C MET A 111 5.49 -16.65 -0.96
N LEU A 112 6.35 -15.76 -1.43
CA LEU A 112 7.19 -15.99 -2.60
C LEU A 112 8.67 -16.01 -2.21
N VAL A 113 9.43 -16.88 -2.85
CA VAL A 113 10.89 -16.90 -2.79
C VAL A 113 11.46 -17.02 -4.21
N TYR A 114 12.45 -16.20 -4.51
CA TYR A 114 13.20 -16.22 -5.76
C TYR A 114 14.42 -17.11 -5.58
N VAL A 115 14.50 -18.17 -6.40
CA VAL A 115 15.64 -19.08 -6.43
C VAL A 115 16.36 -18.88 -7.77
N PRO A 116 17.58 -18.31 -7.78
CA PRO A 116 18.32 -18.12 -9.02
C PRO A 116 18.77 -19.47 -9.59
N THR A 117 18.61 -19.65 -10.90
CA THR A 117 19.16 -20.82 -11.61
C THR A 117 20.68 -20.66 -11.76
N PRO A 118 21.49 -21.69 -11.44
CA PRO A 118 22.92 -21.63 -11.67
C PRO A 118 23.26 -21.32 -13.13
N GLY A 119 24.07 -20.29 -13.37
CA GLY A 119 24.50 -19.87 -14.70
C GLY A 119 23.56 -18.90 -15.42
N GLU A 120 22.40 -18.57 -14.85
CA GLU A 120 21.54 -17.49 -15.36
C GLU A 120 21.87 -16.15 -14.73
N GLU A 121 21.59 -15.07 -15.46
CA GLU A 121 21.69 -13.72 -14.91
C GLU A 121 20.68 -13.54 -13.78
N ILE A 122 21.14 -13.04 -12.63
CA ILE A 122 20.29 -12.82 -11.48
C ILE A 122 19.28 -11.71 -11.79
N ASN A 123 17.98 -12.02 -11.69
CA ASN A 123 16.96 -10.99 -11.71
C ASN A 123 17.09 -10.11 -10.46
N THR A 124 17.69 -8.94 -10.63
CA THR A 124 18.00 -8.01 -9.53
C THR A 124 16.76 -7.62 -8.74
N LYS A 125 15.62 -7.35 -9.39
CA LYS A 125 14.36 -7.00 -8.71
C LYS A 125 13.83 -8.17 -7.89
N ALA A 126 13.80 -9.37 -8.46
CA ALA A 126 13.32 -10.55 -7.76
C ALA A 126 14.23 -10.88 -6.57
N ASN A 127 15.54 -10.77 -6.75
CA ASN A 127 16.51 -10.93 -5.67
C ASN A 127 16.35 -9.86 -4.58
N THR A 128 16.10 -8.60 -4.93
CA THR A 128 15.86 -7.53 -3.94
C THR A 128 14.59 -7.76 -3.13
N TYR A 129 13.52 -8.25 -3.75
CA TYR A 129 12.21 -8.32 -3.10
C TYR A 129 11.86 -9.69 -2.53
N PHE A 130 12.50 -10.75 -3.01
CA PHE A 130 12.10 -12.14 -2.74
C PHE A 130 13.30 -13.08 -2.54
N ALA A 131 14.49 -12.58 -2.19
CA ALA A 131 15.61 -13.48 -1.81
C ALA A 131 15.27 -14.38 -0.61
N GLU A 132 14.39 -13.92 0.26
CA GLU A 132 13.81 -14.66 1.38
C GLU A 132 12.29 -14.78 1.20
N PRO A 133 11.63 -15.80 1.79
CA PRO A 133 10.18 -15.93 1.76
C PRO A 133 9.49 -14.62 2.17
N SER A 134 8.83 -13.98 1.21
CA SER A 134 8.25 -12.65 1.38
C SER A 134 6.83 -12.58 0.81
N PRO A 135 5.92 -11.84 1.46
CA PRO A 135 4.56 -11.67 0.96
C PRO A 135 4.51 -10.80 -0.30
N LEU A 136 3.34 -10.82 -0.96
CA LEU A 136 3.03 -9.96 -2.11
C LEU A 136 2.96 -8.48 -1.74
N LEU A 137 2.56 -8.17 -0.51
CA LEU A 137 2.40 -6.82 0.02
C LEU A 137 3.57 -6.44 0.93
N ARG A 138 3.96 -5.17 0.89
CA ARG A 138 5.04 -4.62 1.72
C ARG A 138 4.92 -3.11 1.87
N ARG A 139 5.80 -2.50 2.67
CA ARG A 139 5.88 -1.04 2.87
C ARG A 139 4.53 -0.47 3.32
N PHE A 140 3.98 -1.08 4.38
CA PHE A 140 2.72 -0.66 4.95
C PHE A 140 2.91 0.69 5.63
N SER A 141 2.00 1.63 5.36
CA SER A 141 2.08 2.94 5.94
C SER A 141 0.71 3.58 6.10
N TYR A 142 0.56 4.46 7.09
CA TYR A 142 -0.68 5.19 7.28
C TYR A 142 -0.42 6.55 7.92
N PRO A 143 -1.30 7.53 7.67
CA PRO A 143 -1.21 8.82 8.33
C PRO A 143 -1.61 8.68 9.81
N ARG A 144 -0.74 9.15 10.71
CA ARG A 144 -1.14 9.43 12.09
C ARG A 144 -1.75 10.82 12.14
N LEU A 145 -3.03 10.92 12.45
CA LEU A 145 -3.68 12.23 12.63
C LEU A 145 -3.36 12.78 14.04
N LEU A 146 -3.14 14.10 14.16
CA LEU A 146 -3.05 14.74 15.46
C LEU A 146 -4.39 14.66 16.19
N SER A 147 -4.32 14.47 17.51
CA SER A 147 -5.47 14.75 18.37
C SER A 147 -5.81 16.25 18.36
N ARG A 148 -7.06 16.59 18.69
CA ARG A 148 -7.49 17.99 18.84
C ARG A 148 -6.60 18.77 19.81
N GLU A 149 -6.18 18.16 20.91
CA GLU A 149 -5.29 18.79 21.89
C GLU A 149 -3.88 19.06 21.34
N GLU A 150 -3.31 18.12 20.58
CA GLU A 150 -2.00 18.31 19.95
C GLU A 150 -2.06 19.41 18.88
N GLU A 151 -3.15 19.47 18.11
CA GLU A 151 -3.40 20.55 17.15
C GLU A 151 -3.49 21.92 17.84
N GLU A 152 -4.23 22.03 18.95
CA GLU A 152 -4.31 23.27 19.72
C GLU A 152 -2.95 23.71 20.28
N ARG A 153 -2.14 22.76 20.78
CA ARG A 153 -0.76 23.05 21.22
C ARG A 153 0.10 23.53 20.06
N ARG A 154 -0.02 22.93 18.87
CA ARG A 154 0.71 23.36 17.67
C ARG A 154 0.31 24.78 17.24
N LYS A 155 -1.00 25.09 17.24
CA LYS A 155 -1.52 26.44 16.92
C LYS A 155 -1.01 27.49 17.89
N LYS A 156 -0.99 27.21 19.20
CA LYS A 156 -0.44 28.12 20.23
C LYS A 156 1.06 28.41 20.02
N ARG A 157 1.87 27.39 19.68
CA ARG A 157 3.30 27.56 19.38
C ARG A 157 3.57 28.42 18.14
N HIS A 158 2.79 28.23 17.06
CA HIS A 158 2.95 29.02 15.83
C HIS A 158 2.43 30.46 15.97
N GLY A 159 1.38 30.67 16.77
CA GLY A 159 0.90 32.00 17.13
C GLY A 159 1.95 32.80 17.92
N ALA A 160 2.61 32.15 18.89
CA ALA A 160 3.68 32.78 19.68
C ALA A 160 4.93 33.13 18.85
N SER A 161 5.26 32.34 17.82
CA SER A 161 6.39 32.60 16.92
C SER A 161 6.18 33.80 15.98
N LYS A 162 4.94 34.25 15.75
CA LYS A 162 4.63 35.41 14.88
C LYS A 162 4.64 36.75 15.62
N LEU A 163 4.76 36.73 16.95
CA LEU A 163 4.78 37.92 17.81
C LEU A 163 6.19 38.35 18.24
N ASN A 164 7.24 37.68 17.75
CA ASN A 164 8.64 38.04 17.96
C ASN A 164 9.30 38.48 16.65
#